data_AF-A0AAN9BUC3-F1
#
_entry.id   AF-A0AAN9BUC3-F1
#
_cell.length_a   1.000
_cell.length_b   1.000
_cell.length_c   1.000
_cell.angle_alpha   90.00
_cell.angle_beta   90.00
_cell.angle_gamma   90.00
#
_symmetry.space_group_name_H-M   'P 1'
#
loop_
_entity.id
_entity.type
_entity.pdbx_description
1 polymer ?
#
loop_
_entity_poly.entity_id
_entity_poly.type
_entity_poly.pdbx_seq_one_letter_code
_entity_poly.pdbx_strand_id
1 'polypeptide(L)'
;MGVSFTPKPAPVAPAAPASKPWTPAGPPAGPPGGPRPFGGGAAPKPTGVGAKRGRVGEAVVSNPGTGRIPVCSGCGTPIRGPFVTALGNCWCPDHFICANPQCGVKLIDIGFVEEGGKLYCERDYERYLAPHCKRCNGTIIGECVNALQSTWHPNCFICSQCKLPIGGNQFHIEDGKPFCEKDWAAMFQTMCAGCEFPIEPGDKWVEAMSKNFHAECFNCNTCQVSLEGQPFVARAGKAFCKKHAR
;
A
#
# COMPACT_ATOMS: atom_id res chain seq x y z
N MET A 1 45.10 -29.11 7.63
CA MET A 1 44.91 -27.70 7.26
C MET A 1 43.41 -27.43 7.28
N GLY A 2 42.88 -27.00 8.43
CA GLY A 2 41.45 -26.76 8.62
C GLY A 2 41.16 -25.26 8.55
N VAL A 3 40.22 -24.84 7.70
CA VAL A 3 39.75 -23.46 7.62
C VAL A 3 38.43 -23.34 8.36
N SER A 4 38.47 -22.66 9.50
CA SER A 4 37.29 -22.33 10.31
C SER A 4 36.68 -21.03 9.79
N PHE A 5 35.39 -21.06 9.44
CA PHE A 5 34.62 -19.86 9.10
C PHE A 5 33.89 -19.36 10.34
N THR A 6 34.17 -18.14 10.78
CA THR A 6 33.36 -17.45 11.80
C THR A 6 32.36 -16.52 11.10
N PRO A 7 31.07 -16.50 11.51
CA PRO A 7 30.07 -15.61 10.94
C PRO A 7 30.25 -14.17 11.46
N LYS A 8 30.18 -13.20 10.54
CA LYS A 8 30.21 -11.76 10.81
C LYS A 8 28.78 -11.26 11.11
N PRO A 9 28.56 -10.46 12.18
CA PRO A 9 27.23 -9.94 12.50
C PRO A 9 26.77 -8.84 11.53
N ALA A 10 25.45 -8.76 11.34
CA ALA A 10 24.77 -7.80 10.47
C ALA A 10 24.82 -6.36 11.04
N PRO A 11 24.86 -5.33 10.18
CA PRO A 11 24.82 -3.93 10.62
C PRO A 11 23.44 -3.55 11.16
N VAL A 12 23.43 -2.85 12.29
CA VAL A 12 22.24 -2.26 12.91
C VAL A 12 21.82 -1.03 12.10
N ALA A 13 20.54 -0.98 11.72
CA ALA A 13 19.95 0.15 10.99
C ALA A 13 19.96 1.45 11.83
N PRO A 14 20.25 2.62 11.24
CA PRO A 14 20.15 3.89 11.95
C PRO A 14 18.69 4.29 12.18
N ALA A 15 18.44 4.90 13.34
CA ALA A 15 17.15 5.42 13.75
C ALA A 15 16.63 6.53 12.80
N ALA A 16 15.32 6.51 12.54
CA ALA A 16 14.65 7.49 11.68
C ALA A 16 14.70 8.92 12.28
N PRO A 17 14.94 9.97 11.48
CA PRO A 17 14.95 11.35 11.97
C PRO A 17 13.54 11.87 12.28
N ALA A 18 13.44 12.67 13.34
CA ALA A 18 12.23 13.37 13.76
C ALA A 18 11.72 14.34 12.68
N SER A 19 10.41 14.31 12.43
CA SER A 19 9.71 15.15 11.45
C SER A 19 9.73 16.64 11.84
N LYS A 20 10.15 17.50 10.91
CA LYS A 20 10.17 18.96 11.07
C LYS A 20 8.75 19.55 10.94
N PRO A 21 8.43 20.68 11.61
CA PRO A 21 7.19 21.42 11.38
C PRO A 21 7.10 21.93 9.94
N TRP A 22 6.00 21.62 9.25
CA TRP A 22 5.74 22.07 7.88
C TRP A 22 5.14 23.48 7.85
N THR A 23 5.71 24.35 7.01
CA THR A 23 5.16 25.67 6.65
C THR A 23 4.62 25.61 5.21
N PRO A 24 3.36 25.98 4.96
CA PRO A 24 2.82 26.02 3.60
C PRO A 24 3.44 27.15 2.78
N ALA A 25 3.75 26.87 1.50
CA ALA A 25 3.86 27.90 0.47
C ALA A 25 2.45 28.33 0.02
N GLY A 26 2.25 29.63 -0.18
CA GLY A 26 0.95 30.22 -0.50
C GLY A 26 0.38 29.78 -1.87
N PRO A 27 -0.96 29.73 -2.04
CA PRO A 27 -1.58 29.30 -3.29
C PRO A 27 -1.56 30.41 -4.36
N PRO A 28 -1.59 30.07 -5.66
CA PRO A 28 -1.96 31.03 -6.71
C PRO A 28 -3.46 31.29 -6.69
N ALA A 29 -3.84 32.54 -6.99
CA ALA A 29 -5.22 33.04 -6.96
C ALA A 29 -6.15 32.30 -7.94
N GLY A 30 -7.29 31.81 -7.44
CA GLY A 30 -8.43 31.32 -8.23
C GLY A 30 -9.63 32.29 -8.13
N PRO A 31 -10.58 32.24 -9.09
CA PRO A 31 -11.54 33.31 -9.31
C PRO A 31 -12.67 33.37 -8.26
N PRO A 32 -13.39 34.51 -8.14
CA PRO A 32 -14.38 34.72 -7.09
C PRO A 32 -15.73 34.08 -7.46
N GLY A 33 -16.21 33.18 -6.60
CA GLY A 33 -17.59 32.67 -6.64
C GLY A 33 -18.33 33.13 -5.39
N GLY A 34 -19.32 34.02 -5.54
CA GLY A 34 -20.09 34.61 -4.45
C GLY A 34 -21.01 33.63 -3.69
N PRO A 35 -21.55 34.05 -2.53
CA PRO A 35 -22.39 33.19 -1.70
C PRO A 35 -23.81 33.06 -2.28
N ARG A 36 -24.38 31.86 -2.20
CA ARG A 36 -25.82 31.61 -2.41
C ARG A 36 -26.52 31.49 -1.05
N PRO A 37 -27.73 32.06 -0.89
CA PRO A 37 -28.43 32.11 0.39
C PRO A 37 -29.27 30.86 0.67
N PHE A 38 -29.54 30.67 1.96
CA PHE A 38 -30.27 29.60 2.63
C PHE A 38 -31.61 29.21 2.00
N GLY A 39 -31.87 27.90 1.91
CA GLY A 39 -33.18 27.33 1.62
C GLY A 39 -33.27 25.93 2.21
N GLY A 40 -34.23 25.72 3.12
CA GLY A 40 -34.40 24.50 3.91
C GLY A 40 -34.58 23.24 3.07
N GLY A 41 -33.88 22.19 3.48
CA GLY A 41 -33.98 20.82 2.99
C GLY A 41 -33.15 19.96 3.95
N ALA A 42 -33.66 18.76 4.26
CA ALA A 42 -33.07 17.84 5.23
C ALA A 42 -31.53 17.78 5.16
N ALA A 43 -30.89 17.75 6.33
CA ALA A 43 -29.43 17.60 6.43
C ALA A 43 -28.96 16.45 5.54
N PRO A 44 -27.98 16.68 4.64
CA PRO A 44 -27.45 15.60 3.82
C PRO A 44 -26.88 14.54 4.76
N LYS A 45 -27.40 13.32 4.63
CA LYS A 45 -26.86 12.15 5.33
C LYS A 45 -25.38 12.03 4.95
N PRO A 46 -24.45 11.90 5.91
CA PRO A 46 -23.02 11.83 5.60
C PRO A 46 -22.78 10.60 4.71
N THR A 47 -22.50 10.85 3.43
CA THR A 47 -22.17 9.83 2.42
C THR A 47 -20.69 9.45 2.46
N GLY A 48 -19.95 9.89 3.48
CA GLY A 48 -18.53 9.62 3.65
C GLY A 48 -18.26 8.16 3.98
N VAL A 49 -18.32 7.30 2.97
CA VAL A 49 -17.75 5.96 3.02
C VAL A 49 -16.22 6.12 3.02
N GLY A 50 -15.66 6.22 4.23
CA GLY A 50 -14.38 5.64 4.61
C GLY A 50 -13.10 6.26 4.05
N ALA A 51 -12.60 7.30 4.72
CA ALA A 51 -11.15 7.52 4.79
C ALA A 51 -10.56 6.61 5.88
N LYS A 52 -9.85 5.52 5.51
CA LYS A 52 -9.15 4.65 6.48
C LYS A 52 -7.65 5.00 6.66
N ARG A 53 -7.32 6.28 6.50
CA ARG A 53 -6.21 6.92 7.22
C ARG A 53 -6.78 8.19 7.86
N GLY A 54 -6.62 8.29 9.18
CA GLY A 54 -7.45 9.13 10.04
C GLY A 54 -8.64 8.32 10.60
N ARG A 55 -8.92 8.45 11.90
CA ARG A 55 -10.11 7.84 12.49
C ARG A 55 -11.30 8.71 12.10
N VAL A 56 -12.24 8.16 11.32
CA VAL A 56 -13.56 8.77 11.13
C VAL A 56 -14.22 8.82 12.51
N GLY A 57 -14.28 10.00 13.10
CA GLY A 57 -15.02 10.23 14.34
C GLY A 57 -16.40 10.76 14.00
N GLU A 58 -17.45 10.14 14.54
CA GLU A 58 -18.74 10.83 14.64
C GLU A 58 -18.56 11.98 15.62
N ALA A 59 -18.76 13.20 15.14
CA ALA A 59 -18.86 14.37 16.00
C ALA A 59 -20.18 14.27 16.76
N VAL A 60 -20.13 13.77 18.00
CA VAL A 60 -21.32 13.69 18.85
C VAL A 60 -21.45 15.01 19.60
N VAL A 61 -22.54 15.73 19.35
CA VAL A 61 -22.91 16.91 20.12
C VAL A 61 -23.47 16.44 21.47
N SER A 62 -22.78 16.79 22.54
CA SER A 62 -23.16 16.44 23.92
C SER A 62 -23.51 17.70 24.71
N ASN A 63 -24.39 17.55 25.69
CA ASN A 63 -24.72 18.61 26.63
C ASN A 63 -24.05 18.34 28.00
N PRO A 64 -23.53 19.36 28.69
CA PRO A 64 -22.87 19.16 29.98
C PRO A 64 -23.87 18.67 31.03
N GLY A 65 -23.56 17.54 31.67
CA GLY A 65 -24.27 17.02 32.84
C GLY A 65 -23.73 17.59 34.16
N THR A 66 -24.11 17.00 35.30
CA THR A 66 -23.63 17.36 36.64
C THR A 66 -22.18 16.93 36.94
N GLY A 67 -21.47 16.41 35.94
CA GLY A 67 -20.10 15.89 36.04
C GLY A 67 -19.01 16.95 35.88
N ARG A 68 -17.77 16.49 35.62
CA ARG A 68 -16.64 17.39 35.33
C ARG A 68 -16.93 18.20 34.06
N ILE A 69 -16.69 19.51 34.15
CA ILE A 69 -16.81 20.42 33.02
C ILE A 69 -15.68 20.11 32.02
N PRO A 70 -15.99 19.73 30.76
CA PRO A 70 -14.97 19.44 29.76
C PRO A 70 -14.22 20.71 29.37
N VAL A 71 -12.95 20.58 29.00
CA VAL A 71 -12.10 21.68 28.54
C VAL A 71 -11.88 21.55 27.04
N CYS A 72 -12.00 22.67 26.31
CA CYS A 72 -11.79 22.69 24.87
C CYS A 72 -10.31 22.50 24.51
N SER A 73 -10.00 21.54 23.65
CA SER A 73 -8.63 21.31 23.15
C SER A 73 -8.12 22.43 22.22
N GLY A 74 -9.01 23.24 21.65
CA GLY A 74 -8.64 24.37 20.80
C GLY A 74 -8.26 25.64 21.57
N CYS A 75 -9.06 26.02 22.57
CA CYS A 75 -8.88 27.27 23.32
C CYS A 75 -8.48 27.09 24.80
N GLY A 76 -8.47 25.86 25.31
CA GLY A 76 -8.11 25.57 26.70
C GLY A 76 -9.13 26.01 27.75
N THR A 77 -10.31 26.48 27.34
CA THR A 77 -11.33 26.99 28.27
C THR A 77 -12.37 25.92 28.65
N PRO A 78 -12.92 25.96 29.88
CA PRO A 78 -14.03 25.09 30.27
C PRO A 78 -15.28 25.36 29.43
N ILE A 79 -15.87 24.30 28.87
CA ILE A 79 -17.05 24.39 28.00
C ILE A 79 -18.31 24.26 28.85
N ARG A 80 -19.09 25.34 28.95
CA ARG A 80 -20.32 25.40 29.75
C ARG A 80 -21.62 25.18 28.96
N GLY A 81 -21.51 24.92 27.66
CA GLY A 81 -22.63 24.66 26.76
C GLY A 81 -22.41 23.40 25.92
N PRO A 82 -23.16 23.23 24.82
CA PRO A 82 -22.97 22.10 23.91
C PRO A 82 -21.52 21.99 23.47
N PHE A 83 -21.00 20.78 23.43
CA PHE A 83 -19.62 20.50 23.03
C PHE A 83 -19.56 19.30 22.10
N VAL A 84 -18.49 19.23 21.33
CA VAL A 84 -18.21 18.16 20.39
C VAL A 84 -17.14 17.27 20.99
N THR A 85 -17.40 15.97 21.04
CA THR A 85 -16.38 14.97 21.38
C THR A 85 -15.87 14.31 20.11
N ALA A 86 -14.57 14.38 19.89
CA ALA A 86 -13.91 13.78 18.72
C ALA A 86 -12.49 13.36 19.09
N LEU A 87 -12.10 12.14 18.68
CA LEU A 87 -10.73 11.61 18.87
C LEU A 87 -10.26 11.61 20.33
N GLY A 88 -11.17 11.38 21.28
CA GLY A 88 -10.88 11.42 22.72
C GLY A 88 -10.72 12.83 23.30
N ASN A 89 -10.93 13.87 22.50
CA ASN A 89 -10.86 15.27 22.89
C ASN A 89 -12.25 15.93 22.92
N CYS A 90 -12.35 17.04 23.65
CA CYS A 90 -13.56 17.87 23.70
C CYS A 90 -13.28 19.21 23.03
N TRP A 91 -14.25 19.70 22.26
CA TRP A 91 -14.12 20.94 21.49
C TRP A 91 -15.38 21.77 21.68
N CYS A 92 -15.26 23.08 21.84
CA CYS A 92 -16.42 23.94 21.74
C CYS A 92 -16.80 24.14 20.26
N PRO A 93 -18.07 24.46 19.95
CA PRO A 93 -18.57 24.56 18.58
C PRO A 93 -17.79 25.55 17.70
N ASP A 94 -17.24 26.61 18.29
CA ASP A 94 -16.44 27.62 17.57
C ASP A 94 -15.01 27.16 17.25
N HIS A 95 -14.47 26.18 17.97
CA HIS A 95 -13.11 25.67 17.76
C HIS A 95 -13.08 24.27 17.12
N PHE A 96 -14.24 23.69 16.82
CA PHE A 96 -14.36 22.48 16.00
C PHE A 96 -14.44 22.85 14.50
N ILE A 97 -13.36 23.47 14.02
CA ILE A 97 -13.25 24.05 12.68
C ILE A 97 -12.04 23.49 11.93
N CYS A 98 -12.03 23.62 10.60
CA CYS A 98 -10.87 23.27 9.78
C CYS A 98 -9.65 24.08 10.20
N ALA A 99 -8.53 23.39 10.46
CA ALA A 99 -7.26 23.97 10.88
C ALA A 99 -6.58 24.80 9.79
N ASN A 100 -7.02 24.69 8.53
CA ASN A 100 -6.60 25.62 7.48
C ASN A 100 -7.16 27.02 7.78
N PRO A 101 -6.32 28.04 8.05
CA PRO A 101 -6.77 29.37 8.43
C PRO A 101 -7.59 30.07 7.33
N GLN A 102 -7.41 29.67 6.08
CA GLN A 102 -8.15 30.24 4.95
C GLN A 102 -9.53 29.61 4.75
N CYS A 103 -9.84 28.54 5.49
CA CYS A 103 -11.10 27.82 5.38
C CYS A 103 -12.00 28.07 6.60
N GLY A 104 -11.51 27.75 7.80
CA GLY A 104 -12.23 28.01 9.06
C GLY A 104 -13.64 27.40 9.15
N VAL A 105 -13.99 26.48 8.25
CA VAL A 105 -15.34 25.90 8.18
C VAL A 105 -15.61 25.04 9.42
N LYS A 106 -16.85 25.09 9.94
CA LYS A 106 -17.30 24.23 11.03
C LYS A 106 -17.37 22.79 10.55
N LEU A 107 -16.70 21.89 11.25
CA LEU A 107 -16.58 20.48 10.88
C LEU A 107 -17.72 19.61 11.40
N ILE A 108 -18.60 20.20 12.22
CA ILE A 108 -19.73 19.53 12.87
C ILE A 108 -20.67 18.89 11.82
N ASP A 109 -20.88 19.57 10.69
CA ASP A 109 -21.92 19.20 9.71
C ASP A 109 -21.38 18.51 8.45
N ILE A 110 -20.06 18.50 8.22
CA ILE A 110 -19.45 18.12 6.94
C ILE A 110 -18.41 17.01 7.03
N GLY A 111 -18.15 16.48 8.24
CA GLY A 111 -17.10 15.49 8.48
C GLY A 111 -15.68 16.10 8.44
N PHE A 112 -14.70 15.35 8.94
CA PHE A 112 -13.32 15.82 9.09
C PHE A 112 -12.31 14.68 8.97
N VAL A 113 -11.08 15.05 8.65
CA VAL A 113 -9.89 14.19 8.66
C VAL A 113 -8.91 14.75 9.68
N GLU A 114 -8.28 13.89 10.48
CA GLU A 114 -7.23 14.29 11.41
C GLU A 114 -5.86 13.92 10.87
N GLU A 115 -4.96 14.91 10.89
CA GLU A 115 -3.56 14.77 10.47
C GLU A 115 -2.67 15.56 11.44
N GLY A 116 -1.79 14.88 12.16
CA GLY A 116 -0.83 15.50 13.09
C GLY A 116 -1.49 16.25 14.27
N GLY A 117 -2.62 15.76 14.76
CA GLY A 117 -3.40 16.36 15.85
C GLY A 117 -4.29 17.53 15.42
N LYS A 118 -4.39 17.83 14.12
CA LYS A 118 -5.19 18.91 13.57
C LYS A 118 -6.32 18.36 12.71
N LEU A 119 -7.47 19.03 12.76
CA LEU A 119 -8.67 18.64 12.05
C LEU A 119 -8.78 19.43 10.74
N TYR A 120 -8.97 18.76 9.62
CA TYR A 120 -9.13 19.37 8.31
C TYR A 120 -10.46 18.93 7.69
N CYS A 121 -11.11 19.82 6.94
CA CYS A 121 -12.21 19.40 6.10
C CYS A 121 -11.68 18.53 4.95
N GLU A 122 -12.52 17.64 4.42
CA GLU A 122 -12.15 16.72 3.33
C GLU A 122 -11.54 17.45 2.12
N ARG A 123 -12.09 18.61 1.75
CA ARG A 123 -11.61 19.45 0.65
C ARG A 123 -10.18 19.96 0.86
N ASP A 124 -9.87 20.46 2.05
CA ASP A 124 -8.53 21.00 2.34
C ASP A 124 -7.52 19.87 2.55
N TYR A 125 -7.96 18.76 3.14
CA TYR A 125 -7.15 17.56 3.23
C TYR A 125 -6.76 17.07 1.84
N GLU A 126 -7.73 16.87 0.95
CA GLU A 126 -7.50 16.45 -0.43
C GLU A 126 -6.52 17.39 -1.15
N ARG A 127 -6.74 18.69 -1.05
CA ARG A 127 -6.00 19.69 -1.82
C ARG A 127 -4.56 19.90 -1.35
N TYR A 128 -4.30 19.78 -0.06
CA TYR A 128 -3.03 20.23 0.53
C TYR A 128 -2.25 19.13 1.26
N LEU A 129 -2.89 18.05 1.67
CA LEU A 129 -2.30 17.04 2.55
C LEU A 129 -2.33 15.63 1.98
N ALA A 130 -3.32 15.30 1.15
CA ALA A 130 -3.48 13.95 0.62
C ALA A 130 -2.27 13.53 -0.23
N PRO A 131 -1.73 12.31 -0.03
CA PRO A 131 -0.65 11.80 -0.86
C PRO A 131 -1.13 11.61 -2.30
N HIS A 132 -0.22 11.71 -3.26
CA HIS A 132 -0.56 11.55 -4.68
C HIS A 132 -0.19 10.14 -5.16
N CYS A 133 -1.05 9.54 -5.97
CA CYS A 133 -0.75 8.26 -6.58
C CYS A 133 0.33 8.41 -7.65
N LYS A 134 1.40 7.62 -7.55
CA LYS A 134 2.51 7.65 -8.52
C LYS A 134 2.09 7.34 -9.96
N ARG A 135 0.99 6.59 -10.16
CA ARG A 135 0.50 6.20 -11.50
C ARG A 135 -0.40 7.23 -12.15
N CYS A 136 -1.48 7.62 -11.49
CA CYS A 136 -2.50 8.50 -12.06
C CYS A 136 -2.32 9.97 -11.63
N ASN A 137 -1.41 10.24 -10.71
CA ASN A 137 -1.19 11.55 -10.09
C ASN A 137 -2.41 12.13 -9.37
N GLY A 138 -3.46 11.34 -9.17
CA GLY A 138 -4.64 11.70 -8.39
C GLY A 138 -4.42 11.56 -6.88
N THR A 139 -5.21 12.26 -6.09
CA THR A 139 -5.13 12.28 -4.63
C THR A 139 -5.64 10.98 -3.99
N ILE A 140 -4.89 10.62 -2.95
CA ILE A 140 -4.98 9.57 -1.92
C ILE A 140 -6.10 9.62 -0.90
N ILE A 141 -7.39 9.51 -1.22
CA ILE A 141 -8.43 9.49 -0.17
C ILE A 141 -8.71 8.05 0.29
N GLY A 142 -8.37 7.75 1.55
CA GLY A 142 -8.68 6.49 2.21
C GLY A 142 -7.61 5.40 2.05
N GLU A 143 -8.00 4.22 1.58
CA GLU A 143 -7.11 3.06 1.45
C GLU A 143 -6.08 3.23 0.35
N CYS A 144 -4.88 2.76 0.63
CA CYS A 144 -3.69 3.35 0.04
C CYS A 144 -2.52 2.38 0.21
N VAL A 145 -1.88 2.03 -0.91
CA VAL A 145 -0.78 1.05 -0.96
C VAL A 145 0.55 1.80 -0.96
N ASN A 146 1.43 1.47 -0.01
CA ASN A 146 2.79 2.00 0.04
C ASN A 146 3.74 0.94 -0.55
N ALA A 147 4.31 1.22 -1.72
CA ALA A 147 5.22 0.32 -2.41
C ALA A 147 6.19 1.13 -3.27
N LEU A 148 7.40 0.60 -3.49
CA LEU A 148 8.43 1.28 -4.31
C LEU A 148 8.75 2.71 -3.82
N GLN A 149 8.80 2.91 -2.49
CA GLN A 149 9.01 4.23 -1.87
C GLN A 149 7.99 5.30 -2.34
N SER A 150 6.82 4.86 -2.79
CA SER A 150 5.77 5.70 -3.35
C SER A 150 4.40 5.23 -2.89
N THR A 151 3.40 6.05 -3.13
CA THR A 151 2.02 5.81 -2.73
C THR A 151 1.15 5.55 -3.96
N TRP A 152 0.22 4.61 -3.86
CA TRP A 152 -0.62 4.17 -4.97
C TRP A 152 -2.06 3.95 -4.52
N HIS A 153 -3.03 4.24 -5.38
CA HIS A 153 -4.37 3.67 -5.19
C HIS A 153 -4.29 2.14 -5.29
N PRO A 154 -5.10 1.38 -4.53
CA PRO A 154 -5.16 -0.08 -4.62
C PRO A 154 -5.38 -0.58 -6.06
N ASN A 155 -6.22 0.12 -6.84
CA ASN A 155 -6.49 -0.19 -8.24
C ASN A 155 -5.40 0.31 -9.22
N CYS A 156 -4.55 1.24 -8.79
CA CYS A 156 -3.46 1.75 -9.61
C CYS A 156 -2.20 0.89 -9.50
N PHE A 157 -1.99 0.18 -8.39
CA PHE A 157 -0.88 -0.74 -8.22
C PHE A 157 -1.19 -2.09 -8.89
N ILE A 158 -0.84 -2.19 -10.18
CA ILE A 158 -1.17 -3.33 -11.04
C ILE A 158 0.07 -4.10 -11.49
N CYS A 159 -0.11 -5.36 -11.86
CA CYS A 159 0.92 -6.15 -12.52
C CYS A 159 1.29 -5.57 -13.89
N SER A 160 2.57 -5.52 -14.19
CA SER A 160 3.06 -5.02 -15.47
C SER A 160 2.79 -5.95 -16.64
N GLN A 161 2.50 -7.24 -16.42
CA GLN A 161 2.04 -8.18 -17.45
C GLN A 161 0.52 -8.22 -17.57
N CYS A 162 -0.19 -8.87 -16.65
CA CYS A 162 -1.65 -9.07 -16.77
C CYS A 162 -2.49 -7.81 -16.57
N LYS A 163 -1.89 -6.70 -16.13
CA LYS A 163 -2.57 -5.42 -15.83
C LYS A 163 -3.63 -5.48 -14.72
N LEU A 164 -3.71 -6.58 -13.97
CA LEU A 164 -4.62 -6.73 -12.85
C LEU A 164 -4.04 -6.09 -11.57
N PRO A 165 -4.88 -5.54 -10.68
CA PRO A 165 -4.45 -5.04 -9.38
C PRO A 165 -3.78 -6.13 -8.55
N ILE A 166 -2.66 -5.80 -7.89
CA ILE A 166 -1.91 -6.77 -7.08
C ILE A 166 -2.51 -6.93 -5.66
N GLY A 167 -3.44 -6.05 -5.27
CA GLY A 167 -4.48 -6.35 -4.27
C GLY A 167 -4.01 -6.86 -2.90
N GLY A 168 -2.89 -6.35 -2.36
CA GLY A 168 -2.37 -6.79 -1.06
C GLY A 168 -1.73 -8.18 -1.04
N ASN A 169 -1.70 -8.88 -2.18
CA ASN A 169 -1.00 -10.15 -2.34
C ASN A 169 0.51 -9.92 -2.49
N GLN A 170 1.28 -11.00 -2.31
CA GLN A 170 2.72 -11.00 -2.56
C GLN A 170 3.02 -10.57 -4.00
N PHE A 171 4.05 -9.74 -4.14
CA PHE A 171 4.45 -9.18 -5.43
C PHE A 171 5.96 -9.14 -5.56
N HIS A 172 6.42 -9.13 -6.80
CA HIS A 172 7.84 -9.10 -7.15
C HIS A 172 8.14 -7.85 -7.97
N ILE A 173 9.38 -7.36 -7.87
CA ILE A 173 9.83 -6.16 -8.58
C ILE A 173 11.00 -6.55 -9.47
N GLU A 174 10.84 -6.40 -10.78
CA GLU A 174 11.90 -6.60 -11.77
C GLU A 174 12.02 -5.32 -12.60
N ASP A 175 13.25 -4.79 -12.76
CA ASP A 175 13.52 -3.52 -13.44
C ASP A 175 12.64 -2.33 -12.97
N GLY A 176 12.33 -2.29 -11.68
CA GLY A 176 11.47 -1.26 -11.09
C GLY A 176 9.98 -1.38 -11.45
N LYS A 177 9.57 -2.47 -12.10
CA LYS A 177 8.17 -2.76 -12.47
C LYS A 177 7.60 -3.82 -11.55
N PRO A 178 6.38 -3.61 -11.00
CA PRO A 178 5.73 -4.62 -10.17
C PRO A 178 5.10 -5.73 -11.03
N PHE A 179 5.23 -6.97 -10.57
CA PHE A 179 4.64 -8.18 -11.14
C PHE A 179 3.89 -8.95 -10.06
N CYS A 180 2.73 -9.52 -10.42
CA CYS A 180 2.07 -10.47 -9.53
C CYS A 180 2.86 -11.78 -9.50
N GLU A 181 2.71 -12.54 -8.41
CA GLU A 181 3.38 -13.83 -8.22
C GLU A 181 3.25 -14.76 -9.43
N LYS A 182 2.03 -14.90 -9.98
CA LYS A 182 1.76 -15.76 -11.14
C LYS A 182 2.55 -15.37 -12.39
N ASP A 183 2.54 -14.08 -12.75
CA ASP A 183 3.23 -13.62 -13.96
C ASP A 183 4.74 -13.59 -13.74
N TRP A 184 5.18 -13.25 -12.51
CA TRP A 184 6.59 -13.30 -12.16
C TRP A 184 7.13 -14.73 -12.25
N ALA A 185 6.41 -15.69 -11.67
CA ALA A 185 6.69 -17.11 -11.78
C ALA A 185 6.82 -17.56 -13.23
N ALA A 186 5.82 -17.26 -14.06
CA ALA A 186 5.79 -17.70 -15.46
C ALA A 186 6.93 -17.15 -16.33
N MET A 187 7.47 -15.97 -16.01
CA MET A 187 8.51 -15.33 -16.82
C MET A 187 9.92 -15.52 -16.28
N PHE A 188 10.07 -15.50 -14.96
CA PHE A 188 11.38 -15.45 -14.30
C PHE A 188 11.76 -16.74 -13.60
N GLN A 189 10.80 -17.64 -13.31
CA GLN A 189 11.16 -18.97 -12.85
C GLN A 189 11.53 -19.85 -14.03
N THR A 190 12.63 -20.57 -13.84
CA THR A 190 13.06 -21.62 -14.75
C THR A 190 12.06 -22.77 -14.69
N MET A 191 11.34 -23.03 -15.78
CA MET A 191 10.37 -24.13 -15.84
C MET A 191 11.05 -25.45 -16.23
N CYS A 192 10.75 -26.52 -15.51
CA CYS A 192 11.20 -27.86 -15.84
C CYS A 192 10.48 -28.36 -17.10
N ALA A 193 11.23 -28.70 -18.15
CA ALA A 193 10.64 -29.20 -19.41
C ALA A 193 10.11 -30.65 -19.31
N GLY A 194 10.36 -31.35 -18.21
CA GLY A 194 9.88 -32.72 -17.98
C GLY A 194 8.53 -32.78 -17.27
N CYS A 195 8.30 -31.92 -16.27
CA CYS A 195 7.07 -31.91 -15.47
C CYS A 195 6.27 -30.60 -15.58
N GLU A 196 6.78 -29.59 -16.27
CA GLU A 196 6.14 -28.29 -16.48
C GLU A 196 5.90 -27.49 -15.18
N PHE A 197 6.60 -27.84 -14.10
CA PHE A 197 6.61 -27.08 -12.85
C PHE A 197 7.87 -26.19 -12.74
N PRO A 198 7.78 -25.05 -12.03
CA PRO A 198 8.94 -24.20 -11.73
C PRO A 198 10.01 -24.97 -10.94
N ILE A 199 11.28 -24.73 -11.26
CA ILE A 199 12.44 -25.20 -10.49
C ILE A 199 12.69 -24.18 -9.38
N GLU A 200 12.55 -24.59 -8.11
CA GLU A 200 12.65 -23.69 -6.97
C GLU A 200 14.12 -23.45 -6.55
N PRO A 201 14.42 -22.31 -5.88
CA PRO A 201 15.75 -22.08 -5.33
C PRO A 201 16.12 -23.15 -4.30
N GLY A 202 17.08 -24.02 -4.66
CA GLY A 202 17.52 -25.15 -3.82
C GLY A 202 17.28 -26.51 -4.47
N ASP A 203 16.46 -26.58 -5.52
CA ASP A 203 16.24 -27.82 -6.26
C ASP A 203 17.48 -28.23 -7.05
N LYS A 204 17.76 -29.53 -7.05
CA LYS A 204 18.77 -30.11 -7.94
C LYS A 204 18.18 -30.19 -9.35
N TRP A 205 18.88 -29.58 -10.30
CA TRP A 205 18.44 -29.51 -11.69
C TRP A 205 19.59 -29.73 -12.66
N VAL A 206 19.25 -30.08 -13.90
CA VAL A 206 20.19 -30.31 -15.00
C VAL A 206 19.79 -29.47 -16.21
N GLU A 207 20.79 -28.87 -16.85
CA GLU A 207 20.64 -28.23 -18.15
C GLU A 207 20.99 -29.24 -19.25
N ALA A 208 20.03 -29.52 -20.12
CA ALA A 208 20.22 -30.42 -21.25
C ALA A 208 19.38 -29.97 -22.43
N MET A 209 19.92 -30.09 -23.65
CA MET A 209 19.16 -29.80 -24.87
C MET A 209 18.61 -28.35 -24.92
N SER A 210 19.36 -27.40 -24.33
CA SER A 210 18.96 -26.00 -24.13
C SER A 210 17.66 -25.82 -23.35
N LYS A 211 17.34 -26.78 -22.48
CA LYS A 211 16.20 -26.77 -21.56
C LYS A 211 16.66 -27.16 -20.16
N ASN A 212 15.83 -26.83 -19.18
CA ASN A 212 16.09 -27.08 -17.78
C ASN A 212 15.17 -28.20 -17.30
N PHE A 213 15.69 -29.12 -16.51
CA PHE A 213 14.93 -30.22 -15.93
C PHE A 213 15.30 -30.38 -14.46
N HIS A 214 14.35 -30.73 -13.59
CA HIS A 214 14.72 -31.31 -12.29
C HIS A 214 15.61 -32.55 -12.52
N ALA A 215 16.56 -32.78 -11.63
CA ALA A 215 17.43 -33.96 -11.69
C ALA A 215 16.63 -35.28 -11.79
N GLU A 216 15.50 -35.35 -11.09
CA GLU A 216 14.58 -36.49 -11.10
C GLU A 216 13.68 -36.55 -12.34
N CYS A 217 13.52 -35.44 -13.06
CA CYS A 217 12.72 -35.37 -14.29
C CYS A 217 13.54 -35.64 -15.55
N PHE A 218 14.87 -35.66 -15.46
CA PHE A 218 15.75 -35.92 -16.60
C PHE A 218 15.91 -37.41 -16.86
N ASN A 219 14.86 -38.01 -17.43
CA ASN A 219 14.75 -39.46 -17.61
C ASN A 219 14.83 -39.86 -19.08
N CYS A 220 15.31 -41.07 -19.35
CA CYS A 220 15.29 -41.63 -20.70
C CYS A 220 13.85 -41.75 -21.20
N ASN A 221 13.55 -41.18 -22.37
CA ASN A 221 12.21 -41.17 -22.95
C ASN A 221 11.61 -42.59 -23.13
N THR A 222 12.44 -43.61 -23.33
CA THR A 222 12.00 -45.00 -23.56
C THR A 222 11.82 -45.79 -22.27
N CYS A 223 12.78 -45.73 -21.33
CA CYS A 223 12.79 -46.59 -20.15
C CYS A 223 12.63 -45.86 -18.81
N GLN A 224 12.46 -44.53 -18.84
CA GLN A 224 12.23 -43.68 -17.68
C GLN A 224 13.32 -43.75 -16.60
N VAL A 225 14.53 -44.25 -16.94
CA VAL A 225 15.68 -44.26 -16.05
C VAL A 225 16.28 -42.85 -15.98
N SER A 226 16.56 -42.36 -14.77
CA SER A 226 17.24 -41.08 -14.57
C SER A 226 18.63 -41.05 -15.20
N LEU A 227 18.90 -39.97 -15.91
CA LEU A 227 20.12 -39.72 -16.66
C LEU A 227 20.99 -38.66 -15.98
N GLU A 228 20.66 -38.24 -14.75
CA GLU A 228 21.51 -37.33 -13.96
C GLU A 228 22.93 -37.91 -13.84
N GLY A 229 23.93 -37.14 -14.29
CA GLY A 229 25.34 -37.55 -14.25
C GLY A 229 25.70 -38.73 -15.17
N GLN A 230 24.76 -39.23 -15.99
CA GLN A 230 25.00 -40.35 -16.90
C GLN A 230 25.17 -39.86 -18.35
N PRO A 231 26.03 -40.53 -19.14
CA PRO A 231 26.16 -40.21 -20.56
C PRO A 231 24.87 -40.56 -21.32
N PHE A 232 24.34 -39.57 -22.05
CA PHE A 232 23.09 -39.67 -22.79
C PHE A 232 23.26 -39.22 -24.24
N VAL A 233 22.26 -39.52 -25.08
CA VAL A 233 22.17 -39.03 -26.46
C VAL A 233 20.88 -38.23 -26.61
N ALA A 234 21.02 -37.00 -27.10
CA ALA A 234 19.93 -36.11 -27.45
C ALA A 234 19.48 -36.35 -28.89
N ARG A 235 18.21 -36.75 -29.12
CA ARG A 235 17.62 -36.86 -30.46
C ARG A 235 16.23 -36.22 -30.46
N ALA A 236 15.97 -35.32 -31.41
CA ALA A 236 14.67 -34.67 -31.63
C ALA A 236 14.01 -34.10 -30.35
N GLY A 237 14.78 -33.41 -29.49
CA GLY A 237 14.23 -32.82 -28.26
C GLY A 237 14.04 -33.81 -27.09
N LYS A 238 14.42 -35.08 -27.26
CA LYS A 238 14.28 -36.14 -26.25
C LYS A 238 15.63 -36.74 -25.84
N ALA A 239 15.75 -37.11 -24.56
CA ALA A 239 16.94 -37.73 -23.99
C ALA A 239 16.84 -39.26 -23.99
N PHE A 240 17.91 -39.93 -24.45
CA PHE A 240 18.00 -41.39 -24.51
C PHE A 240 19.25 -41.88 -23.77
N CYS A 241 19.10 -42.96 -22.98
CA CYS A 241 20.25 -43.63 -22.39
C CYS A 241 21.05 -44.37 -23.49
N LYS A 242 22.31 -44.73 -23.20
CA LYS A 242 23.17 -45.48 -24.13
C LYS A 242 22.50 -46.72 -24.75
N LYS A 243 21.63 -47.42 -24.00
CA LYS A 243 20.92 -48.62 -24.47
C LYS A 243 19.82 -48.31 -25.50
N HIS A 244 19.16 -47.16 -25.37
CA HIS A 244 18.03 -46.75 -26.22
C HIS A 244 18.41 -45.64 -27.20
N ALA A 245 19.69 -45.33 -27.33
CA ALA A 245 20.22 -44.32 -28.24
C ALA A 245 20.58 -44.88 -29.63
N ARG A 246 20.48 -46.20 -29.83
CA ARG A 246 20.68 -46.85 -31.12
C ARG A 246 19.40 -46.80 -31.93
#